data_AF-A0A7C6AGD3-F1
#
_entry.id   AF-A0A7C6AGD3-F1
#
_cell.length_a   1.000
_cell.length_b   1.000
_cell.length_c   1.000
_cell.angle_alpha   90.00
_cell.angle_beta   90.00
_cell.angle_gamma   90.00
#
_symmetry.space_group_name_H-M   'P 1'
#
loop_
_entity.id
_entity.type
_entity.pdbx_description
1 polymer ?
#
loop_
_entity_poly.entity_id
_entity_poly.type
_entity_poly.pdbx_seq_one_letter_code
_entity_poly.pdbx_strand_id
1 'polypeptide(L)'
;MNKLKTVLSSLENYSLLNHFVLVFSWIFLRIFIEGIMEGTHKIGYSFFSYRAMLMYFIHFPLFYFATFFLVVIIMSIILNKNIIEVTKIASIGMGLIIIVPVIDSILCGGCFITYPSRLEKYFLHFLNPFVSLIDIGVSTGQRIVIILICFFAGLYGYVVRNKFLNGLATFLFVLLAILFSGGLTTIIAGNRPEEFYITGGILNTDTQKFSAIYLIFFIIVYFAYLYFLDRKEFGILISSMRIPRMAFYGGAGVCGFILATHNEGNVYKIDLFNFLGILFVFLCPAIGFWVLQILNDFFDVKIDEISKKCNPILQGIRKRYYCLSGFSLFLIVITMALILNYQLFLIMSAFFFLGVIYSVPPVRLKRFPIISTFILSVAVILAISSGYSIVFFEKTFEKIPDSLIFALLSGITIGFSVKDINHIEGDRKDGVLTLPFLLYKKETLSGRLPFSLILGSSFIFIGIFIPEVLPGSVIAFLGTFFYTFLNRKPKEWFYFLILYIFSAYLLLSLLF
;
A
#
# COMPACT_ATOMS: atom_id res chain seq x y z
N MET A 1 17.53 36.13 19.48
CA MET A 1 17.90 34.70 19.60
C MET A 1 17.16 33.95 20.71
N ASN A 2 17.17 34.43 21.97
CA ASN A 2 16.49 33.71 23.07
C ASN A 2 14.98 33.51 22.86
N LYS A 3 14.24 34.54 22.41
CA LYS A 3 12.80 34.43 22.13
C LYS A 3 12.46 33.39 21.04
N LEU A 4 13.28 33.29 19.98
CA LEU A 4 13.07 32.30 18.91
C LEU A 4 13.25 30.87 19.42
N LYS A 5 14.27 30.64 20.27
CA LYS A 5 14.48 29.34 20.93
C LYS A 5 13.31 28.98 21.87
N THR A 6 12.78 29.95 22.61
CA THR A 6 11.63 29.73 23.51
C THR A 6 10.37 29.34 22.74
N VAL A 7 10.06 30.01 21.63
CA VAL A 7 8.89 29.68 20.80
C VAL A 7 9.04 28.29 20.18
N LEU A 8 10.22 27.94 19.64
CA LEU A 8 10.48 26.60 19.11
C LEU A 8 10.30 25.53 20.21
N SER A 9 10.81 25.77 21.41
CA SER A 9 10.66 24.82 22.53
C SER A 9 9.20 24.62 22.97
N SER A 10 8.36 25.65 22.91
CA SER A 10 6.93 25.52 23.25
C SER A 10 6.16 24.67 22.24
N LEU A 11 6.56 24.71 20.97
CA LEU A 11 5.92 23.98 19.87
C LEU A 11 6.39 22.52 19.79
N GLU A 12 7.59 22.21 20.28
CA GLU A 12 8.13 20.86 20.37
C GLU A 12 7.44 20.00 21.45
N ASN A 13 6.67 20.61 22.36
CA ASN A 13 6.03 19.89 23.48
C ASN A 13 4.87 18.98 23.05
N TYR A 14 4.35 19.14 21.83
CA TYR A 14 3.26 18.28 21.33
C TYR A 14 3.77 16.91 20.86
N SER A 15 2.87 15.92 20.92
CA SER A 15 3.16 14.58 20.45
C SER A 15 3.38 14.54 18.93
N LEU A 16 4.19 13.59 18.46
CA LEU A 16 4.44 13.41 17.01
C LEU A 16 3.14 13.19 16.21
N LEU A 17 2.13 12.54 16.82
CA LEU A 17 0.82 12.35 16.21
C LEU A 17 0.13 13.68 15.90
N ASN A 18 0.21 14.65 16.81
CA ASN A 18 -0.41 15.97 16.61
C ASN A 18 0.23 16.72 15.44
N HIS A 19 1.53 16.54 15.23
CA HIS A 19 2.23 17.13 14.09
C HIS A 19 1.84 16.47 12.76
N PHE A 20 1.54 15.17 12.73
CA PHE A 20 0.98 14.53 11.53
C PHE A 20 -0.45 15.01 11.24
N VAL A 21 -1.28 15.20 12.27
CA VAL A 21 -2.60 15.83 12.12
C VAL A 21 -2.45 17.25 11.57
N LEU A 22 -1.47 18.02 12.07
CA LEU A 22 -1.18 19.36 11.59
C LEU A 22 -0.76 19.39 10.12
N VAL A 23 0.14 18.48 9.69
CA VAL A 23 0.52 18.32 8.27
C VAL A 23 -0.71 18.04 7.42
N PHE A 24 -1.55 17.08 7.84
CA PHE A 24 -2.80 16.77 7.15
C PHE A 24 -3.69 18.02 7.04
N SER A 25 -3.90 18.75 8.14
CA SER A 25 -4.69 19.99 8.15
C SER A 25 -4.15 21.04 7.18
N TRP A 26 -2.83 21.25 7.12
CA TRP A 26 -2.23 22.21 6.18
C TRP A 26 -2.43 21.83 4.73
N ILE A 27 -2.28 20.55 4.39
CA ILE A 27 -2.50 20.04 3.03
C ILE A 27 -3.94 20.29 2.60
N PHE A 28 -4.91 19.85 3.41
CA PHE A 28 -6.32 19.97 3.04
C PHE A 28 -6.80 21.42 3.06
N LEU A 29 -6.33 22.24 4.00
CA LEU A 29 -6.64 23.66 4.01
C LEU A 29 -6.05 24.36 2.78
N ARG A 30 -4.85 23.98 2.36
CA ARG A 30 -4.26 24.49 1.12
C ARG A 30 -5.11 24.14 -0.09
N ILE A 31 -5.47 22.87 -0.28
CA ILE A 31 -6.26 22.43 -1.45
C ILE A 31 -7.65 23.09 -1.43
N PHE A 32 -8.27 23.22 -0.25
CA PHE A 32 -9.55 23.88 -0.07
C PHE A 32 -9.51 25.36 -0.50
N ILE A 33 -8.53 26.11 0.02
CA ILE A 33 -8.34 27.53 -0.31
C ILE A 33 -8.00 27.70 -1.79
N GLU A 34 -7.16 26.82 -2.35
CA GLU A 34 -6.87 26.80 -3.78
C GLU A 34 -8.14 26.64 -4.61
N GLY A 35 -9.01 25.68 -4.29
CA GLY A 35 -10.26 25.50 -5.03
C GLY A 35 -11.19 26.72 -4.99
N ILE A 36 -11.20 27.46 -3.87
CA ILE A 36 -11.99 28.69 -3.72
C ILE A 36 -11.39 29.84 -4.52
N MET A 37 -10.06 29.94 -4.56
CA MET A 37 -9.34 31.11 -5.08
C MET A 37 -8.81 30.91 -6.51
N GLU A 38 -8.84 29.69 -7.04
CA GLU A 38 -8.53 29.37 -8.42
C GLU A 38 -9.62 29.94 -9.34
N GLY A 39 -9.25 30.79 -10.28
CA GLY A 39 -10.21 31.48 -11.16
C GLY A 39 -11.03 30.54 -12.06
N THR A 40 -10.59 29.28 -12.24
CA THR A 40 -11.33 28.27 -13.01
C THR A 40 -12.18 27.31 -12.16
N HIS A 41 -12.01 27.32 -10.84
CA HIS A 41 -12.65 26.41 -9.87
C HIS A 41 -12.61 24.92 -10.28
N LYS A 42 -11.57 24.50 -11.00
CA LYS A 42 -11.43 23.12 -11.48
C LYS A 42 -10.98 22.21 -10.34
N ILE A 43 -10.18 22.74 -9.42
CA ILE A 43 -9.71 22.06 -8.23
C ILE A 43 -10.83 22.03 -7.18
N GLY A 44 -11.39 20.85 -6.90
CA GLY A 44 -12.31 20.62 -5.79
C GLY A 44 -13.78 21.04 -5.99
N TYR A 45 -14.06 22.05 -6.82
CA TYR A 45 -15.43 22.56 -7.05
C TYR A 45 -16.00 22.30 -8.44
N SER A 46 -15.29 21.52 -9.27
CA SER A 46 -15.88 20.97 -10.49
C SER A 46 -16.99 19.96 -10.16
N PHE A 47 -17.94 19.75 -11.08
CA PHE A 47 -18.98 18.72 -10.92
C PHE A 47 -18.37 17.42 -10.40
N PHE A 48 -18.86 16.91 -9.26
CA PHE A 48 -18.30 15.77 -8.52
C PHE A 48 -18.14 14.55 -9.43
N SER A 49 -16.95 14.43 -10.03
CA SER A 49 -16.51 13.29 -10.82
C SER A 49 -15.51 12.49 -10.00
N TYR A 50 -15.38 11.19 -10.31
CA TYR A 50 -14.36 10.34 -9.68
C TYR A 50 -12.96 10.95 -9.79
N ARG A 51 -12.64 11.58 -10.93
CA ARG A 51 -11.39 12.30 -11.16
C ARG A 51 -11.20 13.46 -10.19
N ALA A 52 -12.22 14.28 -9.95
CA ALA A 52 -12.15 15.40 -9.00
C ALA A 52 -11.93 14.91 -7.55
N MET A 53 -12.61 13.82 -7.16
CA MET A 53 -12.40 13.18 -5.86
C MET A 53 -10.95 12.71 -5.71
N LEU A 54 -10.39 12.05 -6.73
CA LEU A 54 -8.99 11.62 -6.72
C LEU A 54 -8.02 12.80 -6.64
N MET A 55 -8.26 13.88 -7.39
CA MET A 55 -7.41 15.08 -7.34
C MET A 55 -7.32 15.63 -5.92
N TYR A 56 -8.48 15.82 -5.28
CA TYR A 56 -8.60 16.48 -3.99
C TYR A 56 -8.11 15.62 -2.82
N PHE A 57 -8.49 14.34 -2.78
CA PHE A 57 -8.26 13.47 -1.63
C PHE A 57 -7.05 12.54 -1.75
N ILE A 58 -6.53 12.34 -2.96
CA ILE A 58 -5.43 11.38 -3.21
C ILE A 58 -4.23 12.05 -3.86
N HIS A 59 -4.39 12.56 -5.08
CA HIS A 59 -3.30 13.06 -5.91
C HIS A 59 -2.51 14.17 -5.22
N PHE A 60 -3.15 15.32 -4.93
CA PHE A 60 -2.45 16.45 -4.32
C PHE A 60 -1.96 16.14 -2.90
N PRO A 61 -2.73 15.47 -2.04
CA PRO A 61 -2.21 15.05 -0.75
C PRO A 61 -0.96 14.16 -0.84
N LEU A 62 -0.93 13.18 -1.75
CA LEU A 62 0.25 12.32 -1.95
C LEU A 62 1.49 13.14 -2.36
N PHE A 63 1.34 14.12 -3.25
CA PHE A 63 2.42 15.03 -3.61
C PHE A 63 2.99 15.72 -2.36
N TYR A 64 2.13 16.38 -1.58
CA TYR A 64 2.57 17.14 -0.41
C TYR A 64 3.16 16.24 0.69
N PHE A 65 2.58 15.08 0.96
CA PHE A 65 3.13 14.13 1.92
C PHE A 65 4.50 13.61 1.47
N ALA A 66 4.66 13.22 0.20
CA ALA A 66 5.93 12.73 -0.31
C ALA A 66 7.03 13.81 -0.24
N THR A 67 6.72 15.05 -0.65
CA THR A 67 7.64 16.18 -0.54
C THR A 67 8.00 16.49 0.91
N PHE A 68 7.01 16.47 1.81
CA PHE A 68 7.23 16.70 3.24
C PHE A 68 8.21 15.69 3.82
N PHE A 69 8.00 14.39 3.59
CA PHE A 69 8.89 13.33 4.08
C PHE A 69 10.30 13.45 3.48
N LEU A 70 10.40 13.74 2.17
CA LEU A 70 11.71 13.96 1.53
C LEU A 70 12.47 15.13 2.19
N VAL A 71 11.81 16.27 2.38
CA VAL A 71 12.40 17.46 3.02
C VAL A 71 12.85 17.15 4.44
N VAL A 72 12.02 16.46 5.23
CA VAL A 72 12.36 16.07 6.61
C VAL A 72 13.58 15.16 6.65
N ILE A 73 13.68 14.17 5.76
CA ILE A 73 14.83 13.27 5.68
C ILE A 73 16.10 14.05 5.33
N ILE A 74 16.05 14.89 4.29
CA ILE A 74 17.19 15.71 3.85
C ILE A 74 17.68 16.63 4.97
N MET A 75 16.75 17.33 5.62
CA MET A 75 17.07 18.20 6.75
C MET A 75 17.67 17.41 7.92
N SER A 76 17.12 16.24 8.25
CA SER A 76 17.65 15.38 9.33
C SER A 76 19.10 14.95 9.04
N ILE A 77 19.41 14.58 7.80
CA ILE A 77 20.77 14.18 7.37
C ILE A 77 21.74 15.36 7.47
N ILE A 78 21.44 16.50 6.84
CA ILE A 78 22.33 17.68 6.80
C ILE A 78 22.60 18.20 8.22
N LEU A 79 21.54 18.23 9.04
CA LEU A 79 21.61 18.76 10.40
C LEU A 79 22.07 17.75 11.44
N ASN A 80 22.25 16.47 11.07
CA ASN A 80 22.51 15.36 11.98
C ASN A 80 21.64 15.44 13.25
N LYS A 81 20.34 15.70 13.04
CA LYS A 81 19.35 15.90 14.10
C LYS A 81 18.33 14.78 14.06
N ASN A 82 17.77 14.43 15.21
CA ASN A 82 16.74 13.42 15.32
C ASN A 82 15.57 13.74 14.37
N ILE A 83 15.13 12.74 13.59
CA ILE A 83 14.10 12.94 12.56
C ILE A 83 12.77 13.39 13.16
N ILE A 84 12.45 13.01 14.40
CA ILE A 84 11.24 13.43 15.11
C ILE A 84 11.27 14.96 15.29
N GLU A 85 12.37 15.51 15.78
CA GLU A 85 12.50 16.96 15.99
C GLU A 85 12.39 17.74 14.68
N VAL A 86 13.02 17.25 13.61
CA VAL A 86 12.92 17.86 12.28
C VAL A 86 11.48 17.76 11.75
N THR A 87 10.79 16.64 11.98
CA THR A 87 9.38 16.47 11.61
C THR A 87 8.51 17.52 12.29
N LYS A 88 8.69 17.73 13.61
CA LYS A 88 7.92 18.72 14.38
C LYS A 88 8.08 20.12 13.80
N ILE A 89 9.31 20.54 13.53
CA ILE A 89 9.59 21.88 12.99
C ILE A 89 9.10 22.03 11.56
N ALA A 90 9.37 21.06 10.69
CA ALA A 90 8.90 21.07 9.31
C ALA A 90 7.36 21.10 9.23
N SER A 91 6.66 20.40 10.12
CA SER A 91 5.18 20.38 10.13
C SER A 91 4.57 21.75 10.37
N ILE A 92 5.25 22.60 11.16
CA ILE A 92 4.82 23.97 11.43
C ILE A 92 5.15 24.85 10.24
N GLY A 93 6.38 24.75 9.71
CA GLY A 93 6.80 25.48 8.53
C GLY A 93 5.96 25.18 7.29
N MET A 94 5.38 23.99 7.21
CA MET A 94 4.47 23.60 6.14
C MET A 94 3.23 24.49 6.03
N GLY A 95 2.80 25.17 7.11
CA GLY A 95 1.69 26.13 7.06
C GLY A 95 1.88 27.26 6.05
N LEU A 96 3.14 27.57 5.67
CA LEU A 96 3.45 28.57 4.64
C LEU A 96 2.84 28.25 3.28
N ILE A 97 2.55 26.97 2.98
CA ILE A 97 1.95 26.61 1.69
C ILE A 97 0.60 27.29 1.47
N ILE A 98 -0.15 27.65 2.52
CA ILE A 98 -1.47 28.31 2.40
C ILE A 98 -1.36 29.70 1.77
N ILE A 99 -0.18 30.32 1.84
CA ILE A 99 0.03 31.68 1.34
C ILE A 99 -0.02 31.73 -0.20
N VAL A 100 0.28 30.62 -0.89
CA VAL A 100 0.33 30.61 -2.36
C VAL A 100 -1.00 30.99 -3.02
N PRO A 101 -2.16 30.36 -2.74
CA PRO A 101 -3.42 30.72 -3.40
C PRO A 101 -3.81 32.16 -3.09
N VAL A 102 -3.44 32.68 -1.91
CA VAL A 102 -3.64 34.08 -1.55
C VAL A 102 -2.83 34.99 -2.47
N ILE A 103 -1.52 34.74 -2.63
CA ILE A 103 -0.67 35.52 -3.52
C ILE A 103 -1.15 35.40 -4.98
N ASP A 104 -1.47 34.20 -5.44
CA ASP A 104 -1.88 33.98 -6.83
C ASP A 104 -3.23 34.62 -7.14
N SER A 105 -4.18 34.64 -6.19
CA SER A 105 -5.43 35.39 -6.38
C SER A 105 -5.21 36.89 -6.58
N ILE A 106 -4.25 37.47 -5.83
CA ILE A 106 -3.95 38.91 -5.88
C ILE A 106 -3.21 39.25 -7.18
N LEU A 107 -2.26 38.40 -7.59
CA LEU A 107 -1.37 38.70 -8.72
C LEU A 107 -1.95 38.33 -10.08
N CYS A 108 -2.71 37.24 -10.17
CA CYS A 108 -3.21 36.71 -11.46
C CYS A 108 -4.70 36.35 -11.45
N GLY A 109 -5.46 36.72 -10.41
CA GLY A 109 -6.89 36.40 -10.33
C GLY A 109 -7.17 34.90 -10.18
N GLY A 110 -6.18 34.13 -9.72
CA GLY A 110 -6.20 32.67 -9.68
C GLY A 110 -5.59 32.07 -10.94
N CYS A 111 -4.30 31.73 -10.87
CA CYS A 111 -3.54 31.14 -11.97
C CYS A 111 -3.99 29.69 -12.26
N PHE A 112 -3.92 29.26 -13.52
CA PHE A 112 -4.03 27.83 -13.84
C PHE A 112 -2.71 27.13 -13.48
N ILE A 113 -2.74 26.29 -12.44
CA ILE A 113 -1.56 25.61 -11.91
C ILE A 113 -1.51 24.17 -12.41
N THR A 114 -0.35 23.76 -12.93
CA THR A 114 -0.08 22.37 -13.33
C THR A 114 1.30 21.95 -12.86
N TYR A 115 1.67 20.69 -13.11
CA TYR A 115 3.08 20.33 -13.05
C TYR A 115 3.89 21.09 -14.11
N PRO A 116 5.17 21.43 -13.84
CA PRO A 116 6.03 22.15 -14.76
C PRO A 116 6.12 21.43 -16.10
N SER A 117 5.61 21.99 -17.21
CA SER A 117 5.59 21.28 -18.50
C SER A 117 6.96 21.16 -19.17
N ARG A 118 7.93 21.99 -18.77
CA ARG A 118 9.29 22.06 -19.35
C ARG A 118 10.37 22.18 -18.28
N LEU A 119 11.28 21.21 -18.22
CA LEU A 119 12.33 21.10 -17.21
C LEU A 119 13.41 22.18 -17.33
N GLU A 120 13.92 22.46 -18.54
CA GLU A 120 14.99 23.44 -18.72
C GLU A 120 14.55 24.82 -18.23
N LYS A 121 13.41 25.30 -18.72
CA LYS A 121 12.83 26.57 -18.29
C LYS A 121 12.53 26.57 -16.79
N TYR A 122 12.01 25.45 -16.26
CA TYR A 122 11.73 25.29 -14.84
C TYR A 122 12.98 25.43 -13.97
N PHE A 123 14.05 24.66 -14.23
CA PHE A 123 15.25 24.65 -13.39
C PHE A 123 16.13 25.89 -13.57
N LEU A 124 16.32 26.38 -14.80
CA LEU A 124 17.21 27.53 -15.05
C LEU A 124 16.60 28.85 -14.59
N HIS A 125 15.28 29.01 -14.71
CA HIS A 125 14.62 30.29 -14.44
C HIS A 125 13.80 30.31 -13.15
N PHE A 126 13.77 29.23 -12.35
CA PHE A 126 13.02 29.19 -11.09
C PHE A 126 13.32 30.37 -10.17
N LEU A 127 14.60 30.72 -10.04
CA LEU A 127 15.08 31.82 -9.19
C LEU A 127 15.16 33.17 -9.91
N ASN A 128 14.85 33.24 -11.21
CA ASN A 128 14.92 34.49 -11.97
C ASN A 128 13.57 35.26 -11.92
N PRO A 129 13.42 36.31 -11.11
CA PRO A 129 12.14 36.99 -10.91
C PRO A 129 11.61 37.70 -12.16
N PHE A 130 12.46 37.94 -13.16
CA PHE A 130 12.10 38.63 -14.39
C PHE A 130 11.51 37.70 -15.46
N VAL A 131 11.54 36.39 -15.24
CA VAL A 131 10.98 35.40 -16.16
C VAL A 131 9.68 34.85 -15.59
N SER A 132 8.60 34.96 -16.36
CA SER A 132 7.34 34.27 -16.06
C SER A 132 7.45 32.77 -16.35
N LEU A 133 6.95 31.96 -15.42
CA LEU A 133 6.85 30.51 -15.53
C LEU A 133 5.40 30.01 -15.57
N ILE A 134 4.44 30.94 -15.67
CA ILE A 134 3.01 30.61 -15.68
C ILE A 134 2.66 29.74 -16.91
N ASP A 135 3.32 29.99 -18.04
CA ASP A 135 3.14 29.22 -19.29
C ASP A 135 3.57 27.75 -19.16
N ILE A 136 4.45 27.45 -18.21
CA ILE A 136 4.83 26.07 -17.90
C ILE A 136 4.09 25.53 -16.67
N GLY A 137 3.11 26.26 -16.11
CA GLY A 137 2.27 25.80 -15.00
C GLY A 137 2.79 26.16 -13.60
N VAL A 138 3.83 26.97 -13.48
CA VAL A 138 4.41 27.38 -12.19
C VAL A 138 4.04 28.82 -11.87
N SER A 139 3.27 29.02 -10.81
CA SER A 139 2.76 30.35 -10.45
C SER A 139 3.82 31.19 -9.73
N THR A 140 3.62 32.51 -9.74
CA THR A 140 4.48 33.44 -9.00
C THR A 140 4.38 33.23 -7.49
N GLY A 141 3.18 32.96 -6.97
CA GLY A 141 2.96 32.65 -5.56
C GLY A 141 3.70 31.38 -5.12
N GLN A 142 3.70 30.32 -5.94
CA GLN A 142 4.50 29.11 -5.67
C GLN A 142 5.97 29.44 -5.51
N ARG A 143 6.55 30.23 -6.42
CA ARG A 143 7.98 30.59 -6.39
C ARG A 143 8.34 31.37 -5.14
N ILE A 144 7.56 32.39 -4.80
CA ILE A 144 7.78 33.22 -3.61
C ILE A 144 7.75 32.36 -2.35
N VAL A 145 6.72 31.53 -2.19
CA VAL A 145 6.56 30.69 -0.98
C VAL A 145 7.62 29.60 -0.91
N ILE A 146 8.02 28.98 -2.03
CA ILE A 146 9.11 27.99 -2.04
C ILE A 146 10.43 28.63 -1.61
N ILE A 147 10.77 29.81 -2.12
CA ILE A 147 11.96 30.55 -1.69
C ILE A 147 11.89 30.89 -0.19
N LEU A 148 10.73 31.31 0.29
CA LEU A 148 10.50 31.60 1.72
C LEU A 148 10.68 30.36 2.60
N ILE A 149 10.14 29.21 2.19
CA ILE A 149 10.33 27.92 2.88
C ILE A 149 11.82 27.56 2.92
N CYS A 150 12.52 27.68 1.79
CA CYS A 150 13.95 27.38 1.71
C CYS A 150 14.77 28.32 2.59
N PHE A 151 14.43 29.61 2.62
CA PHE A 151 15.06 30.61 3.48
C PHE A 151 14.92 30.26 4.96
N PHE A 152 13.71 29.95 5.43
CA PHE A 152 13.50 29.56 6.82
C PHE A 152 14.16 28.22 7.17
N ALA A 153 14.16 27.25 6.25
CA ALA A 153 14.89 26.00 6.43
C ALA A 153 16.41 26.25 6.55
N GLY A 154 16.96 27.13 5.71
CA GLY A 154 18.36 27.56 5.78
C GLY A 154 18.70 28.30 7.07
N LEU A 155 17.83 29.21 7.52
CA LEU A 155 17.99 29.91 8.80
C LEU A 155 17.98 28.92 9.97
N TYR A 156 17.06 27.95 9.95
CA TYR A 156 17.03 26.88 10.93
C TYR A 156 18.34 26.06 10.91
N GLY A 157 18.83 25.70 9.73
CA GLY A 157 20.09 24.97 9.59
C GLY A 157 21.30 25.74 10.11
N TYR A 158 21.36 27.06 9.87
CA TYR A 158 22.36 27.95 10.44
C TYR A 158 22.28 27.98 11.97
N VAL A 159 21.09 28.15 12.54
CA VAL A 159 20.88 28.23 14.00
C VAL A 159 21.26 26.93 14.70
N VAL A 160 20.93 25.77 14.13
CA VAL A 160 21.20 24.46 14.73
C VAL A 160 22.70 24.12 14.70
N ARG A 161 23.40 24.45 13.61
CA ARG A 161 24.81 24.08 13.41
C ARG A 161 25.80 25.19 13.75
N ASN A 162 25.30 26.41 13.96
CA ASN A 162 26.08 27.63 14.15
C ASN A 162 27.14 27.87 13.05
N LYS A 163 26.81 27.47 11.80
CA LYS A 163 27.71 27.54 10.64
C LYS A 163 26.94 27.95 9.39
N PHE A 164 27.43 28.97 8.70
CA PHE A 164 26.78 29.50 7.48
C PHE A 164 26.64 28.42 6.40
N LEU A 165 27.67 27.60 6.18
CA LEU A 165 27.66 26.52 5.19
C LEU A 165 26.53 25.50 5.41
N ASN A 166 26.18 25.20 6.66
CA ASN A 166 25.06 24.31 6.96
C ASN A 166 23.72 24.97 6.63
N GLY A 167 23.55 26.26 6.91
CA GLY A 167 22.35 27.00 6.50
C GLY A 167 22.21 27.07 4.98
N LEU A 168 23.30 27.38 4.26
CA LEU A 168 23.33 27.39 2.80
C LEU A 168 23.03 26.00 2.21
N ALA A 169 23.65 24.94 2.75
CA ALA A 169 23.37 23.57 2.33
C ALA A 169 21.90 23.20 2.55
N THR A 170 21.33 23.50 3.72
CA THR A 170 19.91 23.25 3.99
C THR A 170 19.00 24.00 3.01
N PHE A 171 19.28 25.28 2.72
CA PHE A 171 18.55 26.04 1.71
C PHE A 171 18.58 25.34 0.33
N LEU A 172 19.77 25.01 -0.15
CA LEU A 172 19.97 24.46 -1.50
C LEU A 172 19.35 23.07 -1.64
N PHE A 173 19.57 22.17 -0.69
CA PHE A 173 19.04 20.81 -0.78
C PHE A 173 17.53 20.74 -0.56
N VAL A 174 16.95 21.63 0.27
CA VAL A 174 15.49 21.73 0.39
C VAL A 174 14.89 22.29 -0.90
N LEU A 175 15.51 23.30 -1.51
CA LEU A 175 15.08 23.80 -2.82
C LEU A 175 15.10 22.70 -3.87
N LEU A 176 16.22 21.98 -3.99
CA LEU A 176 16.35 20.85 -4.93
C LEU A 176 15.31 19.77 -4.68
N ALA A 177 15.00 19.44 -3.42
CA ALA A 177 13.98 18.45 -3.08
C ALA A 177 12.57 18.86 -3.53
N ILE A 178 12.21 20.13 -3.34
CA ILE A 178 10.92 20.68 -3.75
C ILE A 178 10.83 20.74 -5.27
N LEU A 179 11.89 21.24 -5.95
CA LEU A 179 11.93 21.29 -7.41
C LEU A 179 11.89 19.89 -8.03
N PHE A 180 12.63 18.93 -7.47
CA PHE A 180 12.57 17.54 -7.90
C PHE A 180 11.16 16.97 -7.75
N SER A 181 10.51 17.18 -6.60
CA SER A 181 9.14 16.69 -6.38
C SER A 181 8.15 17.32 -7.35
N GLY A 182 8.27 18.62 -7.61
CA GLY A 182 7.42 19.36 -8.56
C GLY A 182 7.65 18.95 -10.01
N GLY A 183 8.90 18.71 -10.40
CA GLY A 183 9.27 18.28 -11.76
C GLY A 183 9.15 16.77 -12.02
N LEU A 184 8.87 15.96 -11.00
CA LEU A 184 8.95 14.49 -11.06
C LEU A 184 8.13 13.90 -12.22
N THR A 185 6.90 14.35 -12.42
CA THR A 185 6.03 13.87 -13.49
C THR A 185 6.59 14.21 -14.88
N THR A 186 7.21 15.38 -15.01
CA THR A 186 7.80 15.85 -16.27
C THR A 186 9.14 15.18 -16.56
N ILE A 187 9.91 14.84 -15.52
CA ILE A 187 11.11 14.00 -15.61
C ILE A 187 10.74 12.62 -16.15
N ILE A 188 9.72 11.98 -15.57
CA ILE A 188 9.25 10.65 -16.00
C ILE A 188 8.75 10.68 -17.44
N ALA A 189 8.08 11.76 -17.84
CA ALA A 189 7.56 11.94 -19.19
C ALA A 189 8.60 12.40 -20.23
N GLY A 190 9.90 12.42 -19.88
CA GLY A 190 10.94 12.83 -20.83
C GLY A 190 10.78 14.27 -21.33
N ASN A 191 10.33 15.18 -20.47
CA ASN A 191 10.08 16.59 -20.80
C ASN A 191 8.89 16.86 -21.74
N ARG A 192 8.03 15.85 -21.99
CA ARG A 192 6.80 15.94 -22.81
C ARG A 192 5.58 15.33 -22.11
N PRO A 193 5.14 15.89 -20.96
CA PRO A 193 4.01 15.35 -20.20
C PRO A 193 2.71 15.25 -21.01
N GLU A 194 2.49 16.16 -21.96
CA GLU A 194 1.31 16.17 -22.82
C GLU A 194 1.17 14.93 -23.71
N GLU A 195 2.28 14.30 -24.11
CA GLU A 195 2.31 13.09 -24.94
C GLU A 195 2.31 11.80 -24.10
N PHE A 196 2.63 11.91 -22.81
CA PHE A 196 2.82 10.77 -21.93
C PHE A 196 1.57 10.48 -21.06
N TYR A 197 0.91 11.52 -20.56
CA TYR A 197 -0.24 11.41 -19.66
C TYR A 197 -1.60 11.42 -20.39
N ILE A 198 -1.71 10.65 -21.48
CA ILE A 198 -2.92 10.56 -22.31
C ILE A 198 -3.97 9.65 -21.65
N THR A 199 -5.27 9.94 -21.81
CA THR A 199 -6.36 9.09 -21.29
C THR A 199 -6.34 7.67 -21.88
N GLY A 200 -6.63 6.67 -21.06
CA GLY A 200 -6.79 5.26 -21.45
C GLY A 200 -5.90 4.29 -20.66
N GLY A 201 -6.10 2.99 -20.89
CA GLY A 201 -5.42 1.91 -20.15
C GLY A 201 -6.05 1.62 -18.79
N ILE A 202 -5.32 0.89 -17.94
CA ILE A 202 -5.77 0.52 -16.58
C ILE A 202 -5.91 1.77 -15.71
N LEU A 203 -4.89 2.64 -15.73
CA LEU A 203 -4.93 3.96 -15.11
C LEU A 203 -5.48 4.96 -16.13
N ASN A 204 -6.80 5.05 -16.21
CA ASN A 204 -7.51 5.71 -17.30
C ASN A 204 -7.22 7.22 -17.38
N THR A 205 -7.20 7.94 -16.26
CA THR A 205 -7.04 9.40 -16.24
C THR A 205 -5.62 9.85 -15.89
N ASP A 206 -5.24 11.06 -16.33
CA ASP A 206 -4.01 11.74 -15.91
C ASP A 206 -3.86 11.81 -14.37
N THR A 207 -4.94 12.10 -13.64
CA THR A 207 -4.96 12.12 -12.17
C THR A 207 -4.62 10.76 -11.58
N GLN A 208 -5.14 9.66 -12.12
CA GLN A 208 -4.78 8.32 -11.66
C GLN A 208 -3.30 8.04 -11.92
N LYS A 209 -2.78 8.45 -13.08
CA LYS A 209 -1.37 8.32 -13.46
C LYS A 209 -0.44 9.11 -12.53
N PHE A 210 -0.77 10.38 -12.28
CA PHE A 210 -0.03 11.20 -11.32
C PHE A 210 -0.13 10.65 -9.90
N SER A 211 -1.32 10.22 -9.47
CA SER A 211 -1.52 9.59 -8.16
C SER A 211 -0.67 8.33 -8.00
N ALA A 212 -0.57 7.50 -9.05
CA ALA A 212 0.26 6.29 -9.03
C ALA A 212 1.75 6.63 -8.87
N ILE A 213 2.25 7.61 -9.62
CA ILE A 213 3.63 8.10 -9.51
C ILE A 213 3.90 8.62 -8.09
N TYR A 214 3.03 9.48 -7.58
CA TYR A 214 3.21 10.06 -6.25
C TYR A 214 2.97 9.06 -5.12
N LEU A 215 2.14 8.03 -5.31
CA LEU A 215 2.00 6.94 -4.35
C LEU A 215 3.29 6.13 -4.25
N ILE A 216 3.92 5.78 -5.39
CA ILE A 216 5.20 5.06 -5.38
C ILE A 216 6.29 5.91 -4.73
N PHE A 217 6.37 7.19 -5.12
CA PHE A 217 7.32 8.11 -4.52
C PHE A 217 7.08 8.26 -3.02
N PHE A 218 5.82 8.41 -2.59
CA PHE A 218 5.40 8.44 -1.20
C PHE A 218 5.83 7.18 -0.44
N ILE A 219 5.57 5.98 -0.97
CA ILE A 219 5.97 4.71 -0.34
C ILE A 219 7.48 4.68 -0.13
N ILE A 220 8.28 5.06 -1.14
CA ILE A 220 9.75 5.07 -1.04
C ILE A 220 10.20 6.00 0.09
N VAL A 221 9.76 7.26 0.08
CA VAL A 221 10.20 8.24 1.08
C VAL A 221 9.61 7.95 2.47
N TYR A 222 8.42 7.36 2.56
CA TYR A 222 7.80 6.96 3.82
C TYR A 222 8.54 5.79 4.48
N PHE A 223 8.93 4.76 3.71
CA PHE A 223 9.75 3.68 4.25
C PHE A 223 11.15 4.16 4.63
N ALA A 224 11.75 5.08 3.87
CA ALA A 224 12.98 5.75 4.26
C ALA A 224 12.79 6.53 5.58
N TYR A 225 11.69 7.25 5.74
CA TYR A 225 11.34 7.94 6.98
C TYR A 225 11.26 6.98 8.17
N LEU A 226 10.57 5.84 8.02
CA LEU A 226 10.50 4.79 9.05
C LEU A 226 11.88 4.23 9.43
N TYR A 227 12.76 4.03 8.44
CA TYR A 227 14.14 3.61 8.68
C TYR A 227 14.92 4.62 9.53
N PHE A 228 14.78 5.92 9.24
CA PHE A 228 15.41 6.98 10.02
C PHE A 228 14.73 7.21 11.38
N LEU A 229 13.46 6.83 11.53
CA LEU A 229 12.71 6.93 12.77
C LEU A 229 13.24 5.94 13.82
N ASP A 230 13.37 4.66 13.44
CA ASP A 230 14.00 3.64 14.26
C ASP A 230 14.48 2.46 13.39
N ARG A 231 15.80 2.34 13.19
CA ARG A 231 16.40 1.31 12.32
C ARG A 231 16.10 -0.11 12.81
N LYS A 232 16.06 -0.32 14.14
CA LYS A 232 15.85 -1.65 14.73
C LYS A 232 14.40 -2.07 14.52
N GLU A 233 13.46 -1.19 14.84
CA GLU A 233 12.03 -1.47 14.65
C GLU A 233 11.66 -1.60 13.17
N PHE A 234 12.25 -0.79 12.30
CA PHE A 234 12.12 -0.94 10.85
C PHE A 234 12.62 -2.31 10.38
N GLY A 235 13.80 -2.75 10.83
CA GLY A 235 14.34 -4.07 10.51
C GLY A 235 13.39 -5.21 10.93
N ILE A 236 12.84 -5.13 12.14
CA ILE A 236 11.86 -6.10 12.64
C ILE A 236 10.58 -6.06 11.79
N LEU A 237 10.06 -4.87 11.47
CA LEU A 237 8.89 -4.69 10.61
C LEU A 237 9.07 -5.35 9.25
N ILE A 238 10.18 -5.08 8.55
CA ILE A 238 10.45 -5.67 7.22
C ILE A 238 10.62 -7.19 7.33
N SER A 239 11.33 -7.68 8.36
CA SER A 239 11.51 -9.12 8.59
C SER A 239 10.21 -9.86 8.92
N SER A 240 9.16 -9.13 9.31
CA SER A 240 7.84 -9.71 9.59
C SER A 240 7.06 -10.12 8.34
N MET A 241 7.47 -9.65 7.16
CA MET A 241 6.79 -9.95 5.89
C MET A 241 6.80 -11.46 5.60
N ARG A 242 5.61 -12.05 5.38
CA ARG A 242 5.48 -13.45 4.93
C ARG A 242 5.37 -13.48 3.41
N ILE A 243 6.50 -13.26 2.74
CA ILE A 243 6.59 -13.10 1.27
C ILE A 243 5.82 -14.17 0.47
N PRO A 244 5.91 -15.48 0.77
CA PRO A 244 5.14 -16.48 0.03
C PRO A 244 3.63 -16.25 0.11
N ARG A 245 3.09 -15.90 1.29
CA ARG A 245 1.66 -15.65 1.46
C ARG A 245 1.23 -14.34 0.80
N MET A 246 2.06 -13.30 0.90
CA MET A 246 1.83 -12.05 0.17
C MET A 246 1.79 -12.28 -1.33
N ALA A 247 2.73 -13.05 -1.88
CA ALA A 247 2.80 -13.40 -3.29
C ALA A 247 1.59 -14.24 -3.73
N PHE A 248 1.08 -15.13 -2.86
CA PHE A 248 -0.13 -15.88 -3.15
C PHE A 248 -1.37 -14.98 -3.32
N TYR A 249 -1.64 -14.07 -2.38
CA TYR A 249 -2.78 -13.15 -2.50
C TYR A 249 -2.60 -12.13 -3.64
N GLY A 250 -1.38 -11.61 -3.83
CA GLY A 250 -1.04 -10.76 -4.97
C GLY A 250 -1.22 -11.45 -6.31
N GLY A 251 -0.71 -12.67 -6.42
CA GLY A 251 -0.83 -13.52 -7.61
C GLY A 251 -2.28 -13.88 -7.91
N ALA A 252 -3.11 -14.11 -6.90
CA ALA A 252 -4.54 -14.32 -7.07
C ALA A 252 -5.24 -13.11 -7.73
N GLY A 253 -4.88 -11.89 -7.32
CA GLY A 253 -5.34 -10.66 -7.98
C GLY A 253 -4.91 -10.57 -9.44
N VAL A 254 -3.65 -10.89 -9.74
CA VAL A 254 -3.16 -10.90 -11.13
C VAL A 254 -3.84 -12.00 -11.97
N CYS A 255 -4.10 -13.19 -11.40
CA CYS A 255 -4.84 -14.25 -12.08
C CYS A 255 -6.25 -13.80 -12.42
N GLY A 256 -6.94 -13.14 -11.49
CA GLY A 256 -8.25 -12.56 -11.73
C GLY A 256 -8.24 -11.51 -12.84
N PHE A 257 -7.19 -10.68 -12.90
CA PHE A 257 -7.01 -9.72 -13.99
C PHE A 257 -6.83 -10.43 -15.32
N ILE A 258 -5.93 -11.41 -15.42
CA ILE A 258 -5.68 -12.17 -16.64
C ILE A 258 -6.96 -12.84 -17.16
N LEU A 259 -7.69 -13.55 -16.29
CA LEU A 259 -8.97 -14.18 -16.65
C LEU A 259 -9.99 -13.17 -17.14
N ALA A 260 -10.13 -12.04 -16.45
CA ALA A 260 -11.08 -11.00 -16.86
C ALA A 260 -10.73 -10.38 -18.21
N THR A 261 -9.43 -10.14 -18.47
CA THR A 261 -8.99 -9.62 -19.77
C THR A 261 -9.21 -10.62 -20.91
N HIS A 262 -9.00 -11.91 -20.64
CA HIS A 262 -9.25 -12.97 -21.60
C HIS A 262 -10.75 -13.07 -21.94
N ASN A 263 -11.61 -13.07 -20.92
CA ASN A 263 -13.06 -13.19 -21.08
C ASN A 263 -13.67 -12.04 -21.90
N GLU A 264 -13.18 -10.81 -21.73
CA GLU A 264 -13.68 -9.63 -22.45
C GLU A 264 -12.95 -9.40 -23.79
N GLY A 265 -11.84 -10.10 -24.04
CA GLY A 265 -10.99 -9.88 -25.23
C GLY A 265 -10.19 -8.57 -25.19
N ASN A 266 -9.94 -8.03 -24.00
CA ASN A 266 -9.21 -6.77 -23.82
C ASN A 266 -7.70 -6.96 -23.97
N VAL A 267 -7.07 -6.13 -24.82
CA VAL A 267 -5.61 -6.10 -24.98
C VAL A 267 -5.08 -4.76 -24.48
N TYR A 268 -4.29 -4.81 -23.40
CA TYR A 268 -3.60 -3.63 -22.87
C TYR A 268 -2.24 -3.46 -23.52
N LYS A 269 -1.90 -2.22 -23.88
CA LYS A 269 -0.58 -1.88 -24.41
C LYS A 269 0.48 -2.04 -23.32
N ILE A 270 1.68 -2.45 -23.72
CA ILE A 270 2.83 -2.49 -22.81
C ILE A 270 3.36 -1.07 -22.67
N ASP A 271 2.89 -0.39 -21.64
CA ASP A 271 3.35 0.94 -21.23
C ASP A 271 3.49 1.03 -19.71
N LEU A 272 4.13 2.10 -19.23
CA LEU A 272 4.41 2.31 -17.81
C LEU A 272 3.13 2.25 -16.97
N PHE A 273 2.02 2.84 -17.42
CA PHE A 273 0.82 2.99 -16.59
C PHE A 273 -0.01 1.71 -16.53
N ASN A 274 -0.02 0.91 -17.60
CA ASN A 274 -0.60 -0.44 -17.53
C ASN A 274 0.26 -1.34 -16.64
N PHE A 275 1.60 -1.24 -16.72
CA PHE A 275 2.47 -1.97 -15.79
C PHE A 275 2.23 -1.55 -14.33
N LEU A 276 2.14 -0.26 -14.03
CA LEU A 276 1.83 0.24 -12.69
C LEU A 276 0.45 -0.20 -12.22
N GLY A 277 -0.54 -0.22 -13.13
CA GLY A 277 -1.88 -0.73 -12.85
C GLY A 277 -1.86 -2.20 -12.42
N ILE A 278 -1.18 -3.06 -13.18
CA ILE A 278 -1.02 -4.50 -12.85
C ILE A 278 -0.23 -4.67 -11.55
N LEU A 279 0.83 -3.88 -11.35
CA LEU A 279 1.60 -3.87 -10.11
C LEU A 279 0.70 -3.53 -8.91
N PHE A 280 -0.21 -2.57 -9.04
CA PHE A 280 -1.16 -2.22 -7.98
C PHE A 280 -2.21 -3.30 -7.74
N VAL A 281 -2.68 -3.99 -8.78
CA VAL A 281 -3.54 -5.17 -8.64
C VAL A 281 -2.85 -6.28 -7.84
N PHE A 282 -1.55 -6.47 -8.02
CA PHE A 282 -0.76 -7.40 -7.21
C PHE A 282 -0.56 -6.89 -5.77
N LEU A 283 -0.12 -5.63 -5.62
CA LEU A 283 0.29 -5.08 -4.34
C LEU A 283 -0.88 -4.85 -3.38
N CYS A 284 -2.09 -4.54 -3.87
CA CYS A 284 -3.28 -4.33 -3.04
C CYS A 284 -3.56 -5.53 -2.11
N PRO A 285 -3.87 -6.74 -2.61
CA PRO A 285 -4.11 -7.90 -1.76
C PRO A 285 -2.82 -8.44 -1.10
N ALA A 286 -1.64 -8.28 -1.71
CA ALA A 286 -0.38 -8.71 -1.11
C ALA A 286 -0.01 -7.92 0.16
N ILE A 287 -0.04 -6.59 0.09
CA ILE A 287 0.18 -5.72 1.26
C ILE A 287 -1.04 -5.78 2.18
N GLY A 288 -2.25 -5.94 1.64
CA GLY A 288 -3.47 -6.14 2.42
C GLY A 288 -3.37 -7.36 3.35
N PHE A 289 -2.80 -8.47 2.88
CA PHE A 289 -2.48 -9.62 3.72
C PHE A 289 -1.48 -9.24 4.83
N TRP A 290 -0.43 -8.47 4.53
CA TRP A 290 0.56 -8.06 5.53
C TRP A 290 -0.06 -7.19 6.63
N VAL A 291 -0.98 -6.28 6.27
CA VAL A 291 -1.77 -5.50 7.24
C VAL A 291 -2.58 -6.43 8.17
N LEU A 292 -3.28 -7.41 7.61
CA LEU A 292 -4.05 -8.37 8.40
C LEU A 292 -3.17 -9.27 9.26
N GLN A 293 -1.95 -9.56 8.83
CA GLN A 293 -0.96 -10.24 9.64
C GLN A 293 -0.55 -9.39 10.85
N ILE A 294 -0.26 -8.10 10.65
CA ILE A 294 0.06 -7.17 11.75
C ILE A 294 -1.08 -7.14 12.77
N LEU A 295 -2.33 -7.03 12.29
CA LEU A 295 -3.51 -7.09 13.13
C LEU A 295 -3.57 -8.41 13.91
N ASN A 296 -3.35 -9.54 13.23
CA ASN A 296 -3.37 -10.85 13.84
C ASN A 296 -2.31 -11.00 14.94
N ASP A 297 -1.07 -10.61 14.65
CA ASP A 297 0.06 -10.69 15.56
C ASP A 297 -0.19 -9.83 16.83
N PHE A 298 -0.99 -8.76 16.74
CA PHE A 298 -1.39 -7.93 17.87
C PHE A 298 -2.34 -8.63 18.86
N PHE A 299 -3.30 -9.41 18.36
CA PHE A 299 -4.27 -10.14 19.18
C PHE A 299 -3.77 -11.53 19.61
N ASP A 300 -2.72 -12.04 18.96
CA ASP A 300 -2.17 -13.37 19.23
C ASP A 300 -0.93 -13.40 20.10
N VAL A 301 -0.45 -12.25 20.62
CA VAL A 301 0.80 -12.16 21.41
C VAL A 301 0.95 -13.28 22.45
N LYS A 302 -0.09 -13.54 23.27
CA LYS A 302 -0.05 -14.59 24.31
C LYS A 302 0.03 -16.00 23.73
N ILE A 303 -0.72 -16.27 22.66
CA ILE A 303 -0.76 -17.59 22.01
C ILE A 303 0.56 -17.85 21.28
N ASP A 304 1.08 -16.83 20.61
CA ASP A 304 2.34 -16.90 19.87
C ASP A 304 3.54 -17.06 20.82
N GLU A 305 3.47 -16.52 22.04
CA GLU A 305 4.47 -16.71 23.10
C GLU A 305 4.55 -18.19 23.53
N ILE A 306 3.41 -18.81 23.78
CA ILE A 306 3.31 -20.24 24.13
C ILE A 306 3.79 -21.12 22.96
N SER A 307 3.35 -20.77 21.75
CA SER A 307 3.65 -21.51 20.52
C SER A 307 5.07 -21.25 19.98
N LYS A 308 5.85 -20.37 20.62
CA LYS A 308 7.19 -19.93 20.19
C LYS A 308 7.23 -19.49 18.73
N LYS A 309 6.16 -18.83 18.26
CA LYS A 309 6.07 -18.33 16.90
C LYS A 309 6.87 -17.04 16.77
N CYS A 310 7.42 -16.78 15.59
CA CYS A 310 8.01 -15.48 15.27
C CYS A 310 6.91 -14.40 15.20
N ASN A 311 6.60 -13.80 16.34
CA ASN A 311 5.75 -12.62 16.46
C ASN A 311 6.65 -11.38 16.65
N PRO A 312 6.55 -10.35 15.79
CA PRO A 312 7.38 -9.15 15.87
C PRO A 312 7.34 -8.46 17.24
N ILE A 313 6.20 -8.47 17.92
CA ILE A 313 6.03 -7.88 19.26
C ILE A 313 6.90 -8.61 20.29
N LEU A 314 6.98 -9.94 20.19
CA LEU A 314 7.86 -10.76 21.04
C LEU A 314 9.35 -10.58 20.69
N GLN A 315 9.66 -10.09 19.49
CA GLN A 315 11.02 -9.75 19.05
C GLN A 315 11.45 -8.34 19.49
N GLY A 316 10.59 -7.61 20.20
CA GLY A 316 10.92 -6.34 20.83
C GLY A 316 10.55 -5.09 20.02
N ILE A 317 9.73 -5.19 18.97
CA ILE A 317 9.13 -4.00 18.35
C ILE A 317 8.10 -3.39 19.30
N ARG A 318 8.09 -2.06 19.49
CA ARG A 318 7.06 -1.40 20.29
C ARG A 318 5.69 -1.60 19.64
N LYS A 319 4.71 -2.05 20.43
CA LYS A 319 3.31 -2.22 19.99
C LYS A 319 2.77 -0.99 19.25
N ARG A 320 3.02 0.21 19.78
CA ARG A 320 2.57 1.46 19.16
C ARG A 320 3.17 1.68 17.77
N TYR A 321 4.47 1.43 17.59
CA TYR A 321 5.13 1.55 16.29
C TYR A 321 4.51 0.55 15.30
N TYR A 322 4.40 -0.72 15.69
CA TYR A 322 3.88 -1.77 14.83
C TYR A 322 2.42 -1.54 14.41
N CYS A 323 1.57 -1.11 15.34
CA CYS A 323 0.17 -0.75 15.06
C CYS A 323 0.06 0.45 14.10
N LEU A 324 0.84 1.51 14.33
CA LEU A 324 0.85 2.67 13.44
C LEU A 324 1.38 2.31 12.04
N SER A 325 2.41 1.46 11.94
CA SER A 325 2.89 0.94 10.65
C SER A 325 1.80 0.14 9.92
N GLY A 326 1.09 -0.74 10.63
CA GLY A 326 -0.03 -1.49 10.06
C GLY A 326 -1.17 -0.59 9.57
N PHE A 327 -1.51 0.45 10.34
CA PHE A 327 -2.51 1.44 9.94
C PHE A 327 -2.07 2.26 8.71
N SER A 328 -0.80 2.68 8.65
CA SER A 328 -0.28 3.38 7.47
C SER A 328 -0.27 2.49 6.22
N LEU A 329 0.08 1.21 6.36
CA LEU A 329 0.01 0.24 5.26
C LEU A 329 -1.44 0.01 4.79
N PHE A 330 -2.40 -0.04 5.72
CA PHE A 330 -3.83 -0.06 5.40
C PHE A 330 -4.23 1.14 4.55
N LEU A 331 -3.85 2.36 4.97
CA LEU A 331 -4.13 3.58 4.20
C LEU A 331 -3.48 3.55 2.80
N ILE A 332 -2.25 3.04 2.68
CA ILE A 332 -1.58 2.85 1.39
C ILE A 332 -2.38 1.92 0.48
N VAL A 333 -2.86 0.78 0.99
CA VAL A 333 -3.66 -0.17 0.21
C VAL A 333 -4.99 0.43 -0.23
N ILE A 334 -5.70 1.10 0.67
CA ILE A 334 -6.96 1.77 0.35
C ILE A 334 -6.77 2.88 -0.69
N THR A 335 -5.69 3.67 -0.57
CA THR A 335 -5.34 4.70 -1.54
C THR A 335 -5.03 4.09 -2.90
N MET A 336 -4.25 3.01 -2.94
CA MET A 336 -3.93 2.28 -4.17
C MET A 336 -5.18 1.70 -4.85
N ALA A 337 -6.10 1.14 -4.07
CA ALA A 337 -7.38 0.65 -4.53
C ALA A 337 -8.22 1.76 -5.18
N LEU A 338 -8.35 2.92 -4.51
CA LEU A 338 -9.03 4.09 -5.07
C LEU A 338 -8.33 4.65 -6.31
N ILE A 339 -6.99 4.61 -6.40
CA ILE A 339 -6.32 5.03 -7.64
C ILE A 339 -6.74 4.16 -8.82
N LEU A 340 -6.93 2.86 -8.61
CA LEU A 340 -7.40 1.94 -9.65
C LEU A 340 -8.88 2.18 -9.97
N ASN A 341 -9.78 1.92 -9.02
CA ASN A 341 -11.21 2.23 -9.13
C ASN A 341 -11.97 2.05 -7.80
N TYR A 342 -13.19 2.58 -7.75
CA TYR A 342 -14.05 2.50 -6.57
C TYR A 342 -14.47 1.07 -6.21
N GLN A 343 -14.67 0.19 -7.20
CA GLN A 343 -15.02 -1.20 -6.94
C GLN A 343 -13.92 -1.93 -6.18
N LEU A 344 -12.66 -1.74 -6.58
CA LEU A 344 -11.52 -2.33 -5.89
C LEU A 344 -11.40 -1.81 -4.45
N PHE A 345 -11.71 -0.54 -4.22
CA PHE A 345 -11.80 0.01 -2.87
C PHE A 345 -12.81 -0.74 -1.99
N LEU A 346 -14.00 -1.05 -2.52
CA LEU A 346 -15.01 -1.84 -1.80
C LEU A 346 -14.55 -3.27 -1.55
N ILE A 347 -13.94 -3.91 -2.54
CA ILE A 347 -13.39 -5.28 -2.42
C ILE A 347 -12.32 -5.33 -1.33
N MET A 348 -11.37 -4.39 -1.33
CA MET A 348 -10.32 -4.32 -0.32
C MET A 348 -10.88 -3.97 1.07
N SER A 349 -11.92 -3.13 1.14
CA SER A 349 -12.63 -2.85 2.41
C SER A 349 -13.29 -4.10 2.97
N ALA A 350 -13.94 -4.91 2.12
CA ALA A 350 -14.50 -6.20 2.51
C ALA A 350 -13.39 -7.19 2.94
N PHE A 351 -12.26 -7.22 2.22
CA PHE A 351 -11.10 -8.05 2.56
C PHE A 351 -10.56 -7.71 3.97
N PHE A 352 -10.44 -6.42 4.29
CA PHE A 352 -10.02 -5.99 5.63
C PHE A 352 -11.07 -6.29 6.70
N PHE A 353 -12.35 -6.07 6.41
CA PHE A 353 -13.44 -6.38 7.32
C PHE A 353 -13.48 -7.85 7.69
N LEU A 354 -13.28 -8.76 6.72
CA LEU A 354 -13.12 -10.19 6.97
C LEU A 354 -11.95 -10.49 7.89
N GLY A 355 -10.81 -9.83 7.69
CA GLY A 355 -9.64 -9.98 8.57
C GLY A 355 -9.90 -9.51 10.00
N VAL A 356 -10.67 -8.44 10.19
CA VAL A 356 -11.12 -7.98 11.51
C VAL A 356 -12.00 -9.04 12.18
N ILE A 357 -13.04 -9.51 11.49
CA ILE A 357 -13.94 -10.57 11.99
C ILE A 357 -13.18 -11.86 12.31
N TYR A 358 -12.17 -12.19 11.51
CA TYR A 358 -11.33 -13.37 11.69
C TYR A 358 -10.50 -13.30 12.97
N SER A 359 -9.85 -12.16 13.26
CA SER A 359 -8.82 -12.05 14.32
C SER A 359 -9.24 -11.33 15.60
N VAL A 360 -10.21 -10.42 15.56
CA VAL A 360 -10.47 -9.45 16.64
C VAL A 360 -11.63 -9.91 17.55
N PRO A 361 -11.48 -9.88 18.90
CA PRO A 361 -12.60 -10.11 19.83
C PRO A 361 -13.70 -9.04 19.73
N PRO A 362 -14.97 -9.36 20.07
CA PRO A 362 -15.44 -10.63 20.61
C PRO A 362 -15.71 -11.72 19.54
N VAL A 363 -15.75 -11.35 18.25
CA VAL A 363 -16.17 -12.23 17.16
C VAL A 363 -15.14 -13.34 16.89
N ARG A 364 -13.88 -12.96 16.59
CA ARG A 364 -12.69 -13.81 16.42
C ARG A 364 -12.99 -15.21 15.84
N LEU A 365 -13.54 -15.26 14.61
CA LEU A 365 -14.05 -16.50 13.99
C LEU A 365 -12.97 -17.57 13.77
N LYS A 366 -11.69 -17.21 13.77
CA LYS A 366 -10.60 -18.17 13.58
C LYS A 366 -10.54 -19.29 14.63
N ARG A 367 -11.25 -19.15 15.75
CA ARG A 367 -11.38 -20.20 16.78
C ARG A 367 -12.17 -21.43 16.32
N PHE A 368 -12.93 -21.31 15.23
CA PHE A 368 -13.73 -22.40 14.67
C PHE A 368 -13.03 -22.94 13.41
N PRO A 369 -12.55 -24.20 13.37
CA PRO A 369 -11.65 -24.68 12.33
C PRO A 369 -12.15 -24.49 10.89
N ILE A 370 -13.36 -24.97 10.61
CA ILE A 370 -13.95 -24.93 9.27
C ILE A 370 -14.30 -23.49 8.88
N ILE A 371 -14.86 -22.72 9.82
CA ILE A 371 -15.19 -21.30 9.58
C ILE A 371 -13.91 -20.50 9.31
N SER A 372 -12.80 -20.82 9.99
CA SER A 372 -11.53 -20.15 9.82
C SER A 372 -10.99 -20.32 8.39
N THR A 373 -11.06 -21.52 7.84
CA THR A 373 -10.57 -21.80 6.48
C THR A 373 -11.55 -21.35 5.42
N PHE A 374 -12.86 -21.35 5.72
CA PHE A 374 -13.88 -20.75 4.87
C PHE A 374 -13.70 -19.24 4.71
N ILE A 375 -13.40 -18.50 5.79
CA ILE A 375 -13.11 -17.07 5.67
C ILE A 375 -11.87 -16.83 4.80
N LEU A 376 -10.86 -17.71 4.88
CA LEU A 376 -9.67 -17.59 4.03
C LEU A 376 -10.00 -17.87 2.55
N SER A 377 -10.89 -18.81 2.23
CA SER A 377 -11.32 -19.03 0.85
C SER A 377 -12.08 -17.83 0.29
N VAL A 378 -12.96 -17.21 1.08
CA VAL A 378 -13.61 -15.94 0.72
C VAL A 378 -12.57 -14.82 0.50
N ALA A 379 -11.53 -14.74 1.33
CA ALA A 379 -10.45 -13.76 1.14
C ALA A 379 -9.70 -13.99 -0.18
N VAL A 380 -9.50 -15.24 -0.61
CA VAL A 380 -8.90 -15.54 -1.92
C VAL A 380 -9.81 -15.14 -3.08
N ILE A 381 -11.12 -15.36 -2.94
CA ILE A 381 -12.10 -14.92 -3.96
C ILE A 381 -12.11 -13.39 -4.05
N LEU A 382 -12.05 -12.67 -2.94
CA LEU A 382 -11.90 -11.21 -2.95
C LEU A 382 -10.59 -10.77 -3.59
N ALA A 383 -9.49 -11.49 -3.36
CA ALA A 383 -8.24 -11.23 -4.05
C ALA A 383 -8.37 -11.45 -5.57
N ILE A 384 -9.01 -12.51 -6.06
CA ILE A 384 -9.28 -12.69 -7.50
C ILE A 384 -10.20 -11.58 -8.03
N SER A 385 -11.21 -11.22 -7.24
CA SER A 385 -12.15 -10.14 -7.57
C SER A 385 -11.45 -8.80 -7.78
N SER A 386 -10.32 -8.56 -7.08
CA SER A 386 -9.53 -7.34 -7.28
C SER A 386 -9.03 -7.19 -8.71
N GLY A 387 -8.65 -8.30 -9.35
CA GLY A 387 -8.25 -8.31 -10.75
C GLY A 387 -9.42 -8.14 -11.70
N TYR A 388 -10.53 -8.86 -11.47
CA TYR A 388 -11.76 -8.72 -12.25
C TYR A 388 -12.31 -7.29 -12.25
N SER A 389 -12.17 -6.57 -11.13
CA SER A 389 -12.67 -5.20 -11.01
C SER A 389 -11.98 -4.18 -11.91
N ILE A 390 -10.83 -4.51 -12.49
CA ILE A 390 -10.17 -3.63 -13.45
C ILE A 390 -10.92 -3.60 -14.79
N VAL A 391 -11.52 -4.73 -15.17
CA VAL A 391 -12.21 -4.89 -16.46
C VAL A 391 -13.71 -4.66 -16.31
N PHE A 392 -14.32 -5.27 -15.28
CA PHE A 392 -15.77 -5.34 -15.14
C PHE A 392 -16.36 -4.34 -14.15
N PHE A 393 -15.53 -3.60 -13.41
CA PHE A 393 -15.98 -2.58 -12.44
C PHE A 393 -17.14 -3.09 -11.57
N GLU A 394 -18.29 -2.43 -11.55
CA GLU A 394 -19.45 -2.78 -10.71
C GLU A 394 -20.01 -4.19 -11.01
N LYS A 395 -19.75 -4.73 -12.21
CA LYS A 395 -20.17 -6.08 -12.62
C LYS A 395 -19.20 -7.19 -12.20
N THR A 396 -18.19 -6.87 -11.40
CA THR A 396 -17.14 -7.84 -10.96
C THR A 396 -17.73 -9.17 -10.51
N PHE A 397 -18.63 -9.17 -9.54
CA PHE A 397 -19.16 -10.41 -8.96
C PHE A 397 -20.15 -11.15 -9.86
N GLU A 398 -20.77 -10.46 -10.83
CA GLU A 398 -21.62 -11.08 -11.86
C GLU A 398 -20.78 -11.86 -12.89
N LYS A 399 -19.55 -11.40 -13.13
CA LYS A 399 -18.69 -11.89 -14.23
C LYS A 399 -17.70 -12.97 -13.82
N ILE A 400 -17.53 -13.21 -12.51
CA ILE A 400 -16.75 -14.35 -12.03
C ILE A 400 -17.62 -15.61 -12.20
N PRO A 401 -17.13 -16.66 -12.89
CA PRO A 401 -17.91 -17.89 -13.05
C PRO A 401 -18.25 -18.55 -11.71
N ASP A 402 -19.51 -18.98 -11.55
CA ASP A 402 -19.97 -19.70 -10.36
C ASP A 402 -19.15 -20.96 -10.08
N SER A 403 -18.76 -21.69 -11.14
CA SER A 403 -17.88 -22.86 -11.05
C SER A 403 -16.56 -22.53 -10.36
N LEU A 404 -15.94 -21.39 -10.69
CA LEU A 404 -14.72 -20.92 -10.04
C LEU A 404 -14.95 -20.54 -8.58
N ILE A 405 -16.06 -19.87 -8.27
CA ILE A 405 -16.42 -19.50 -6.89
C ILE A 405 -16.58 -20.77 -6.04
N PHE A 406 -17.38 -21.74 -6.48
CA PHE A 406 -17.61 -22.99 -5.75
C PHE A 406 -16.36 -23.86 -5.65
N ALA A 407 -15.53 -23.91 -6.71
CA ALA A 407 -14.24 -24.58 -6.70
C ALA A 407 -13.32 -24.02 -5.60
N LEU A 408 -13.18 -22.69 -5.54
CA LEU A 408 -12.31 -22.03 -4.57
C LEU A 408 -12.88 -22.15 -3.16
N LEU A 409 -14.19 -21.94 -2.96
CA LEU A 409 -14.83 -22.11 -1.66
C LEU A 409 -14.64 -23.51 -1.11
N SER A 410 -14.85 -24.56 -1.90
CA SER A 410 -14.72 -25.94 -1.43
C SER A 410 -13.24 -26.35 -1.26
N GLY A 411 -12.43 -26.17 -2.31
CA GLY A 411 -11.03 -26.59 -2.34
C GLY A 411 -10.17 -25.87 -1.30
N ILE A 412 -10.22 -24.54 -1.25
CA ILE A 412 -9.37 -23.75 -0.33
C ILE A 412 -9.79 -23.95 1.13
N THR A 413 -11.10 -24.04 1.41
CA THR A 413 -11.59 -24.28 2.78
C THR A 413 -11.04 -25.58 3.34
N ILE A 414 -10.93 -26.62 2.52
CA ILE A 414 -10.36 -27.90 2.95
C ILE A 414 -8.83 -27.82 2.98
N GLY A 415 -8.22 -27.30 1.91
CA GLY A 415 -6.77 -27.25 1.70
C GLY A 415 -6.01 -26.42 2.75
N PHE A 416 -6.56 -25.29 3.17
CA PHE A 416 -5.87 -24.37 4.07
C PHE A 416 -5.76 -24.85 5.52
N SER A 417 -6.40 -25.98 5.86
CA SER A 417 -6.20 -26.67 7.13
C SER A 417 -4.75 -27.15 7.33
N VAL A 418 -3.96 -27.24 6.26
CA VAL A 418 -2.52 -27.60 6.27
C VAL A 418 -1.67 -26.70 7.17
N LYS A 419 -2.07 -25.41 7.30
CA LYS A 419 -1.32 -24.41 8.07
C LYS A 419 -1.19 -24.81 9.55
N ASP A 420 -2.13 -25.61 10.06
CA ASP A 420 -2.22 -25.98 11.47
C ASP A 420 -1.46 -27.29 11.80
N ILE A 421 -0.93 -28.02 10.80
CA ILE A 421 -0.20 -29.30 11.03
C ILE A 421 1.03 -29.11 11.92
N ASN A 422 1.74 -28.00 11.73
CA ASN A 422 2.93 -27.68 12.51
C ASN A 422 2.60 -27.22 13.94
N HIS A 423 1.33 -26.92 14.22
CA HIS A 423 0.85 -26.40 15.50
C HIS A 423 0.16 -27.43 16.39
N ILE A 424 -0.09 -28.66 15.91
CA ILE A 424 -0.79 -29.73 16.64
C ILE A 424 -0.31 -29.95 18.09
N GLU A 425 1.01 -29.90 18.34
CA GLU A 425 1.55 -30.11 19.69
C GLU A 425 1.28 -28.93 20.64
N GLY A 426 1.26 -27.70 20.13
CA GLY A 426 0.89 -26.50 20.86
C GLY A 426 -0.62 -26.43 21.09
N ASP A 427 -1.40 -26.63 20.03
CA ASP A 427 -2.87 -26.69 20.05
C ASP A 427 -3.39 -27.70 21.08
N ARG A 428 -2.72 -28.87 21.19
CA ARG A 428 -3.04 -29.91 22.18
C ARG A 428 -2.87 -29.43 23.62
N LYS A 429 -1.86 -28.61 23.91
CA LYS A 429 -1.60 -28.09 25.26
C LYS A 429 -2.57 -26.96 25.63
N ASP A 430 -3.05 -26.22 24.64
CA ASP A 430 -3.89 -25.04 24.83
C ASP A 430 -5.39 -25.31 24.64
N GLY A 431 -5.79 -26.57 24.38
CA GLY A 431 -7.19 -26.96 24.20
C GLY A 431 -7.83 -26.42 22.91
N VAL A 432 -7.02 -26.04 21.92
CA VAL A 432 -7.49 -25.55 20.63
C VAL A 432 -7.80 -26.75 19.72
N LEU A 433 -9.06 -26.88 19.32
CA LEU A 433 -9.47 -27.91 18.37
C LEU A 433 -9.19 -27.40 16.96
N THR A 434 -8.24 -28.01 16.23
CA THR A 434 -8.01 -27.80 14.79
C THR A 434 -8.27 -29.08 13.99
N LEU A 435 -8.47 -28.98 12.68
CA LEU A 435 -8.65 -30.18 11.83
C LEU A 435 -7.45 -31.14 11.90
N PRO A 436 -6.19 -30.67 11.81
CA PRO A 436 -5.04 -31.54 11.99
C PRO A 436 -4.96 -32.12 13.42
N PHE A 437 -5.34 -31.36 14.44
CA PHE A 437 -5.38 -31.87 15.82
C PHE A 437 -6.34 -33.08 15.96
N LEU A 438 -7.51 -33.02 15.32
CA LEU A 438 -8.52 -34.08 15.38
C LEU A 438 -8.14 -35.33 14.56
N LEU A 439 -7.50 -35.14 13.40
CA LEU A 439 -7.42 -36.16 12.35
C LEU A 439 -6.01 -36.60 11.97
N TYR A 440 -4.95 -35.93 12.47
CA TYR A 440 -3.56 -36.22 12.11
C TYR A 440 -2.72 -36.66 13.32
N LYS A 441 -2.51 -37.98 13.46
CA LYS A 441 -1.59 -38.56 14.45
C LYS A 441 -0.24 -38.83 13.81
N LYS A 442 0.75 -37.98 14.11
CA LYS A 442 2.08 -37.95 13.46
C LYS A 442 2.89 -39.23 13.63
N GLU A 443 2.64 -39.97 14.70
CA GLU A 443 3.47 -41.10 15.15
C GLU A 443 3.22 -42.36 14.33
N THR A 444 1.99 -42.55 13.83
CA THR A 444 1.59 -43.77 13.11
C THR A 444 1.24 -43.48 11.66
N LEU A 445 1.42 -44.46 10.77
CA LEU A 445 1.06 -44.31 9.37
C LEU A 445 -0.47 -44.26 9.18
N SER A 446 -1.21 -45.17 9.81
CA SER A 446 -2.68 -45.19 9.80
C SER A 446 -3.29 -43.92 10.40
N GLY A 447 -2.64 -43.33 11.39
CA GLY A 447 -3.07 -42.09 12.03
C GLY A 447 -2.90 -40.84 11.16
N ARG A 448 -2.10 -40.89 10.09
CA ARG A 448 -1.94 -39.80 9.11
C ARG A 448 -2.91 -39.91 7.95
N LEU A 449 -3.50 -41.08 7.71
CA LEU A 449 -4.36 -41.37 6.56
C LEU A 449 -5.57 -40.43 6.44
N PRO A 450 -6.40 -40.21 7.49
CA PRO A 450 -7.65 -39.47 7.35
C PRO A 450 -7.40 -38.03 6.91
N PHE A 451 -6.46 -37.35 7.56
CA PHE A 451 -6.12 -35.98 7.23
C PHE A 451 -5.40 -35.87 5.88
N SER A 452 -4.56 -36.84 5.50
CA SER A 452 -3.92 -36.85 4.18
C SER A 452 -4.93 -36.98 3.04
N LEU A 453 -5.98 -37.80 3.22
CA LEU A 453 -7.08 -37.94 2.25
C LEU A 453 -7.88 -36.65 2.11
N ILE A 454 -8.26 -36.04 3.23
CA ILE A 454 -8.99 -34.76 3.25
C ILE A 454 -8.14 -33.66 2.59
N LEU A 455 -6.86 -33.58 2.93
CA LEU A 455 -6.01 -32.54 2.37
C LEU A 455 -5.80 -32.75 0.87
N GLY A 456 -5.55 -33.98 0.42
CA GLY A 456 -5.48 -34.29 -1.01
C GLY A 456 -6.79 -33.95 -1.73
N SER A 457 -7.95 -34.30 -1.14
CA SER A 457 -9.26 -34.12 -1.80
C SER A 457 -9.61 -32.67 -2.08
N SER A 458 -8.96 -31.70 -1.41
CA SER A 458 -9.08 -30.27 -1.72
C SER A 458 -8.90 -29.96 -3.21
N PHE A 459 -7.96 -30.62 -3.89
CA PHE A 459 -7.74 -30.45 -5.34
C PHE A 459 -8.83 -31.12 -6.17
N ILE A 460 -9.32 -32.29 -5.74
CA ILE A 460 -10.43 -32.99 -6.42
C ILE A 460 -11.70 -32.15 -6.38
N PHE A 461 -11.99 -31.46 -5.27
CA PHE A 461 -13.12 -30.54 -5.20
C PHE A 461 -13.03 -29.43 -6.26
N ILE A 462 -11.83 -28.89 -6.52
CA ILE A 462 -11.63 -27.93 -7.61
C ILE A 462 -11.94 -28.58 -8.97
N GLY A 463 -11.42 -29.78 -9.22
CA GLY A 463 -11.67 -30.54 -10.45
C GLY A 463 -13.12 -30.99 -10.66
N ILE A 464 -13.93 -31.12 -9.61
CA ILE A 464 -15.37 -31.42 -9.72
C ILE A 464 -16.12 -30.24 -10.33
N PHE A 465 -15.82 -29.02 -9.90
CA PHE A 465 -16.47 -27.82 -10.40
C PHE A 465 -15.87 -27.31 -11.71
N ILE A 466 -14.62 -27.67 -12.00
CA ILE A 466 -13.91 -27.33 -13.24
C ILE A 466 -13.34 -28.63 -13.84
N PRO A 467 -14.15 -29.42 -14.57
CA PRO A 467 -13.77 -30.74 -15.06
C PRO A 467 -12.52 -30.74 -15.95
N GLU A 468 -12.22 -29.63 -16.62
CA GLU A 468 -11.06 -29.44 -17.50
C GLU A 468 -9.74 -29.63 -16.73
N VAL A 469 -9.72 -29.30 -15.44
CA VAL A 469 -8.52 -29.41 -14.59
C VAL A 469 -8.48 -30.71 -13.78
N LEU A 470 -9.41 -31.64 -14.00
CA LEU A 470 -9.48 -32.89 -13.25
C LEU A 470 -8.16 -33.72 -13.35
N PRO A 471 -7.48 -33.83 -14.51
CA PRO A 471 -6.21 -34.56 -14.59
C PRO A 471 -5.13 -33.95 -13.66
N GLY A 472 -4.94 -32.63 -13.71
CA GLY A 472 -4.02 -31.93 -12.82
C GLY A 472 -4.46 -32.02 -11.35
N SER A 473 -5.77 -32.03 -11.09
CA SER A 473 -6.34 -32.16 -9.74
C SER A 473 -6.01 -33.52 -9.13
N VAL A 474 -6.06 -34.60 -9.91
CA VAL A 474 -5.66 -35.95 -9.48
C VAL A 474 -4.16 -36.01 -9.18
N ILE A 475 -3.32 -35.39 -10.02
CA ILE A 475 -1.86 -35.35 -9.77
C ILE A 475 -1.57 -34.57 -8.47
N ALA A 476 -2.20 -33.41 -8.29
CA ALA A 476 -2.04 -32.59 -7.08
C ALA A 476 -2.59 -33.30 -5.83
N PHE A 477 -3.71 -34.02 -5.96
CA PHE A 477 -4.24 -34.91 -4.93
C PHE A 477 -3.19 -35.95 -4.51
N LEU A 478 -2.66 -36.72 -5.46
CA LEU A 478 -1.70 -37.79 -5.17
C LEU A 478 -0.41 -37.23 -4.55
N GLY A 479 0.13 -36.14 -5.10
CA GLY A 479 1.32 -35.49 -4.57
C GLY A 479 1.14 -35.00 -3.14
N THR A 480 0.02 -34.33 -2.86
CA THR A 480 -0.32 -33.81 -1.53
C THR A 480 -0.62 -34.93 -0.53
N PHE A 481 -1.37 -35.94 -0.97
CA PHE A 481 -1.71 -37.12 -0.19
C PHE A 481 -0.45 -37.88 0.23
N PHE A 482 0.37 -38.32 -0.74
CA PHE A 482 1.56 -39.12 -0.43
C PHE A 482 2.57 -38.33 0.39
N TYR A 483 2.76 -37.03 0.11
CA TYR A 483 3.66 -36.21 0.91
C TYR A 483 3.21 -36.14 2.37
N THR A 484 1.93 -35.87 2.63
CA THR A 484 1.39 -35.74 3.99
C THR A 484 1.35 -37.09 4.72
N PHE A 485 1.06 -38.16 3.98
CA PHE A 485 0.96 -39.52 4.49
C PHE A 485 2.32 -40.09 4.86
N LEU A 486 3.36 -39.86 4.05
CA LEU A 486 4.69 -40.43 4.25
C LEU A 486 5.55 -39.60 5.22
N ASN A 487 5.39 -38.27 5.25
CA ASN A 487 6.19 -37.41 6.11
C ASN A 487 5.56 -37.22 7.50
N ARG A 488 6.38 -37.29 8.57
CA ARG A 488 5.91 -37.03 9.95
C ARG A 488 5.82 -35.54 10.29
N LYS A 489 6.68 -34.74 9.64
CA LYS A 489 6.78 -33.28 9.81
C LYS A 489 6.79 -32.63 8.42
N PRO A 490 5.65 -32.64 7.72
CA PRO A 490 5.58 -32.05 6.39
C PRO A 490 5.88 -30.54 6.47
N LYS A 491 6.60 -30.03 5.47
CA LYS A 491 7.02 -28.62 5.43
C LYS A 491 6.05 -27.80 4.59
N GLU A 492 5.71 -26.61 5.06
CA GLU A 492 4.73 -25.71 4.43
C GLU A 492 5.09 -25.35 2.98
N TRP A 493 6.39 -25.17 2.68
CA TRP A 493 6.85 -24.78 1.35
C TRP A 493 6.47 -25.77 0.24
N PHE A 494 6.38 -27.06 0.55
CA PHE A 494 6.03 -28.09 -0.44
C PHE A 494 4.56 -27.98 -0.85
N TYR A 495 3.67 -27.66 0.10
CA TYR A 495 2.26 -27.42 -0.20
C TYR A 495 2.06 -26.17 -1.03
N PHE A 496 2.83 -25.10 -0.76
CA PHE A 496 2.83 -23.92 -1.62
C PHE A 496 3.33 -24.23 -3.03
N LEU A 497 4.36 -25.07 -3.17
CA LEU A 497 4.86 -25.48 -4.48
C LEU A 497 3.77 -26.19 -5.29
N ILE A 498 3.10 -27.20 -4.72
CA ILE A 498 1.98 -27.89 -5.40
C ILE A 498 0.85 -26.90 -5.72
N LEU A 499 0.48 -26.06 -4.76
CA LEU A 499 -0.58 -25.06 -4.95
C LEU A 499 -0.25 -24.11 -6.11
N TYR A 500 1.00 -23.63 -6.23
CA TYR A 500 1.41 -22.74 -7.31
C TYR A 500 1.45 -23.45 -8.67
N ILE A 501 1.99 -24.67 -8.73
CA ILE A 501 2.00 -25.46 -9.97
C ILE A 501 0.57 -25.72 -10.43
N PHE A 502 -0.31 -26.14 -9.51
CA PHE A 502 -1.70 -26.39 -9.82
C PHE A 502 -2.46 -25.10 -10.19
N SER A 503 -2.18 -23.98 -9.52
CA SER A 503 -2.80 -22.68 -9.86
C SER A 503 -2.39 -22.20 -11.25
N ALA A 504 -1.12 -22.43 -11.64
CA ALA A 504 -0.65 -22.11 -12.98
C ALA A 504 -1.32 -23.01 -14.04
N TYR A 505 -1.47 -24.30 -13.76
CA TYR A 505 -2.21 -25.23 -14.61
C TYR A 505 -3.69 -24.84 -14.73
N LEU A 506 -4.36 -24.54 -13.61
CA LEU A 506 -5.74 -24.05 -13.58
C LEU A 506 -5.89 -22.79 -14.43
N LEU A 507 -4.99 -21.83 -14.27
CA LEU A 507 -5.02 -20.61 -15.08
C LEU A 507 -4.88 -20.93 -16.58
N LEU A 508 -3.93 -21.78 -16.96
CA LEU A 508 -3.74 -22.15 -18.37
C LEU A 508 -4.96 -22.87 -18.95
N SER A 509 -5.56 -23.81 -18.22
CA SER A 509 -6.77 -24.53 -18.65
C SER A 509 -8.03 -23.67 -18.73
N LEU A 510 -8.04 -22.51 -18.07
CA LEU A 510 -9.13 -21.53 -18.20
C LEU A 510 -8.90 -20.54 -19.35
N LEU A 511 -7.69 -20.50 -19.92
CA LEU A 511 -7.32 -19.62 -21.04
C LEU A 511 -7.30 -20.34 -22.40
N PHE A 512 -7.19 -21.67 -22.41
CA PHE A 512 -7.09 -22.54 -23.59
C PHE A 512 -7.94 -23.78 -23.37
#